data_AF-A0A663MZR1-F1
#
_entry.id   AF-A0A663MZR1-F1
#
_cell.length_a   1.000
_cell.length_b   1.000
_cell.length_c   1.000
_cell.angle_alpha   90.00
_cell.angle_beta   90.00
_cell.angle_gamma   90.00
#
_symmetry.space_group_name_H-M   'P 1'
#
loop_
_entity.id
_entity.type
_entity.pdbx_description
1 polymer ?
#
loop_
_entity_poly.entity_id
_entity_poly.type
_entity_poly.pdbx_seq_one_letter_code
_entity_poly.pdbx_strand_id
1 'polypeptide(L)'
;MEKFTHLEALLFAAVLENCVDQLSILGYIMPVSYEGKTDISHVCASILPLERNLSWFSSCLGFMSSTPMKYSCILFLPGRQYARDVITVTMKKVQESGKFNSLTEANEREKAKKSKFHDFLIRSVLHSVLSCLTAQSRNNMIAYLRDELQEMRTKMNMESRYMKKSTDLQIHQTQKKCSNAENVLDKEIQKLRTRTDEEIRVHTEIENFLRQHHKVEEKLEYWADKYENDMDAKTEELDALKAAKANNLEMLQRLAEEVRRQQHLRAHPCKTGFFLPSFRYRTRTMEEKITTFAIWIRERSNKGHGGGRSLLTHFPWAAQELLNAQSGDPHCDPRAGAAPTVL
;
A
#
# COMPACT_ATOMS: atom_id res chain seq x y z
N MET A 1 37.33 -97.63 -77.66
CA MET A 1 38.10 -96.85 -76.67
C MET A 1 39.47 -96.59 -77.27
N GLU A 2 39.62 -95.46 -77.96
CA GLU A 2 40.93 -95.01 -78.43
C GLU A 2 41.80 -94.72 -77.21
N LYS A 3 43.00 -95.31 -77.20
CA LYS A 3 43.96 -95.13 -76.11
C LYS A 3 44.54 -93.73 -76.24
N PHE A 4 44.29 -92.87 -75.24
CA PHE A 4 44.94 -91.56 -75.13
C PHE A 4 46.44 -91.68 -75.36
N THR A 5 46.99 -90.78 -76.16
CA THR A 5 48.43 -90.75 -76.38
C THR A 5 49.13 -90.33 -75.08
N HIS A 6 50.35 -90.82 -74.86
CA HIS A 6 51.10 -90.57 -73.63
C HIS A 6 51.29 -89.06 -73.38
N LEU A 7 51.33 -88.26 -74.45
CA LEU A 7 51.42 -86.81 -74.40
C LEU A 7 50.13 -86.15 -73.87
N GLU A 8 48.96 -86.63 -74.30
CA GLU A 8 47.66 -86.15 -73.81
C GLU A 8 47.45 -86.51 -72.34
N ALA A 9 47.87 -87.72 -71.93
CA ALA A 9 47.82 -88.15 -70.53
C ALA A 9 48.72 -87.28 -69.63
N LEU A 10 49.90 -86.90 -70.11
CA LEU A 10 50.81 -85.97 -69.42
C LEU A 10 50.23 -84.56 -69.34
N LEU A 11 49.59 -84.07 -70.41
CA LEU A 11 48.94 -82.77 -70.43
C LEU A 11 47.76 -82.73 -69.43
N PHE A 12 46.96 -83.80 -69.37
CA PHE A 12 45.89 -83.94 -68.39
C PHE A 12 46.41 -84.03 -66.96
N ALA A 13 47.49 -84.78 -66.71
CA ALA A 13 48.10 -84.88 -65.39
C ALA A 13 48.61 -83.53 -64.89
N ALA A 14 49.33 -82.76 -65.71
CA ALA A 14 49.85 -81.44 -65.33
C ALA A 14 48.73 -80.41 -65.06
N VAL A 15 47.64 -80.45 -65.84
CA VAL A 15 46.47 -79.59 -65.59
C VAL A 15 45.75 -79.98 -64.30
N LEU A 16 45.61 -81.28 -64.03
CA LEU A 16 44.98 -81.78 -62.81
C LEU A 16 45.83 -81.50 -61.56
N GLU A 17 47.16 -81.61 -61.63
CA GLU A 17 48.07 -81.22 -60.54
C GLU A 17 47.90 -79.74 -60.18
N ASN A 18 47.91 -78.83 -61.17
CA ASN A 18 47.72 -77.40 -60.92
C ASN A 18 46.31 -77.08 -60.37
N CYS A 19 45.29 -77.86 -60.76
CA CYS A 19 43.96 -77.77 -60.14
C CYS A 19 43.96 -78.27 -58.68
N VAL A 20 44.69 -79.33 -58.36
CA VAL A 20 44.85 -79.84 -56.98
C VAL A 20 45.59 -78.83 -56.11
N ASP A 21 46.62 -78.16 -56.63
CA ASP A 21 47.35 -77.11 -55.88
C ASP A 21 46.48 -75.88 -55.61
N GLN A 22 45.68 -75.43 -56.59
CA GLN A 22 44.73 -74.32 -56.40
C GLN A 22 43.59 -74.67 -55.43
N LEU A 23 43.13 -75.92 -55.44
CA LEU A 23 42.17 -76.44 -54.46
C LEU A 23 42.78 -76.57 -53.06
N SER A 24 44.07 -76.89 -52.97
CA SER A 24 44.81 -76.96 -51.71
C SER A 24 44.89 -75.57 -51.05
N ILE A 25 45.16 -74.51 -51.83
CA ILE A 25 45.13 -73.11 -51.35
C ILE A 25 43.70 -72.70 -50.94
N LEU A 26 42.68 -73.15 -51.66
CA LEU A 26 41.28 -72.91 -51.27
C LEU A 26 40.92 -73.62 -49.96
N GLY A 27 41.49 -74.80 -49.69
CA GLY A 27 41.42 -75.50 -48.40
C GLY A 27 42.06 -74.73 -47.24
N TYR A 28 43.06 -73.89 -47.50
CA TYR A 28 43.65 -72.98 -46.51
C TYR A 28 42.83 -71.69 -46.29
N ILE A 29 42.00 -71.29 -47.27
CA ILE A 29 41.17 -70.07 -47.22
C ILE A 29 39.74 -70.38 -46.77
N MET A 30 39.28 -71.62 -46.92
CA MET A 30 38.01 -72.09 -46.40
C MET A 30 38.13 -72.31 -44.89
N PRO A 31 37.33 -71.64 -44.04
CA PRO A 31 37.44 -71.82 -42.59
C PRO A 31 37.03 -73.24 -42.25
N VAL A 32 37.99 -74.05 -41.81
CA VAL A 32 37.73 -75.25 -41.02
C VAL A 32 36.83 -74.81 -39.87
N SER A 33 35.66 -75.43 -39.78
CA SER A 33 34.68 -75.16 -38.73
C SER A 33 35.38 -75.04 -37.38
N TYR A 34 35.08 -73.93 -36.69
CA TYR A 34 35.48 -73.61 -35.33
C TYR A 34 35.55 -74.85 -34.42
N GLU A 35 36.75 -75.21 -33.99
CA GLU A 35 36.97 -75.67 -32.63
C GLU A 35 37.86 -74.65 -31.93
N GLY A 36 37.34 -74.15 -30.80
CA GLY A 36 37.75 -72.90 -30.20
C GLY A 36 39.24 -72.76 -29.96
N LYS A 37 39.75 -71.56 -30.26
CA LYS A 37 40.87 -70.93 -29.56
C LYS A 37 40.82 -69.43 -29.82
N THR A 38 40.54 -68.72 -28.73
CA THR A 38 40.86 -67.32 -28.48
C THR A 38 42.28 -67.01 -28.93
N ASP A 39 42.47 -66.31 -30.07
CA ASP A 39 43.70 -65.53 -30.36
C ASP A 39 43.60 -64.69 -31.65
N ILE A 40 42.42 -64.13 -31.96
CA ILE A 40 42.26 -63.10 -33.03
C ILE A 40 41.70 -61.79 -32.45
N SER A 41 41.67 -61.67 -31.12
CA SER A 41 41.39 -60.41 -30.43
C SER A 41 42.58 -59.44 -30.46
N HIS A 42 43.81 -59.92 -30.71
CA HIS A 42 45.01 -59.09 -30.52
C HIS A 42 45.31 -58.14 -31.68
N VAL A 43 45.06 -58.52 -32.95
CA VAL A 43 45.38 -57.64 -34.08
C VAL A 43 44.34 -56.52 -34.26
N CYS A 44 43.08 -56.78 -33.88
CA CYS A 44 42.00 -55.81 -34.00
C CYS A 44 41.88 -54.86 -32.79
N ALA A 45 42.39 -55.24 -31.61
CA ALA A 45 42.44 -54.38 -30.42
C ALA A 45 43.48 -53.25 -30.54
N SER A 46 44.55 -53.46 -31.32
CA SER A 46 45.63 -52.49 -31.48
C SER A 46 45.33 -51.31 -32.44
N ILE A 47 44.21 -51.32 -33.18
CA ILE A 47 43.92 -50.27 -34.19
C ILE A 47 42.80 -49.32 -33.76
N LEU A 48 42.01 -49.60 -32.72
CA LEU A 48 40.94 -48.69 -32.27
C LEU A 48 40.78 -48.73 -30.74
N PRO A 49 41.09 -47.64 -30.01
CA PRO A 49 40.71 -47.53 -28.62
C PRO A 49 39.29 -46.96 -28.55
N LEU A 50 38.27 -47.81 -28.37
CA LEU A 50 37.06 -47.43 -27.62
C LEU A 50 36.12 -48.62 -27.36
N GLU A 51 36.04 -49.02 -26.10
CA GLU A 51 35.13 -50.03 -25.53
C GLU A 51 33.62 -49.69 -25.57
N ARG A 52 33.07 -49.15 -26.67
CA ARG A 52 31.63 -48.80 -26.69
C ARG A 52 30.78 -49.36 -27.82
N ASN A 53 31.27 -50.32 -28.60
CA ASN A 53 30.46 -50.98 -29.64
C ASN A 53 30.70 -52.49 -29.77
N LEU A 54 30.77 -53.21 -28.65
CA LEU A 54 30.57 -54.67 -28.67
C LEU A 54 29.16 -55.04 -29.19
N SER A 55 28.17 -54.15 -29.05
CA SER A 55 26.81 -54.35 -29.55
C SER A 55 26.73 -54.39 -31.08
N TRP A 56 27.46 -53.53 -31.79
CA TRP A 56 27.45 -53.53 -33.25
C TRP A 56 28.20 -54.72 -33.84
N PHE A 57 29.35 -55.08 -33.26
CA PHE A 57 30.05 -56.32 -33.62
C PHE A 57 29.18 -57.56 -33.35
N SER A 58 28.48 -57.59 -32.21
CA SER A 58 27.52 -58.65 -31.87
C SER A 58 26.31 -58.69 -32.82
N SER A 59 25.78 -57.54 -33.26
CA SER A 59 24.65 -57.50 -34.21
C SER A 59 25.05 -57.95 -35.62
N CYS A 60 26.28 -57.69 -36.06
CA CYS A 60 26.78 -58.16 -37.35
C CYS A 60 27.19 -59.65 -37.31
N LEU A 61 27.80 -60.14 -36.22
CA LEU A 61 28.10 -61.57 -36.07
C LEU A 61 26.86 -62.42 -35.81
N GLY A 62 25.88 -61.90 -35.04
CA GLY A 62 24.65 -62.60 -34.68
C GLY A 62 23.74 -62.92 -35.88
N PHE A 63 23.89 -62.21 -37.00
CA PHE A 63 23.20 -62.53 -38.25
C PHE A 63 23.83 -63.71 -39.01
N MET A 64 25.08 -64.08 -38.68
CA MET A 64 25.80 -65.19 -39.33
C MET A 64 25.80 -66.50 -38.51
N SER A 65 25.34 -66.49 -37.25
CA SER A 65 25.52 -67.61 -36.32
C SER A 65 24.30 -68.53 -36.12
N SER A 66 23.16 -68.32 -36.82
CA SER A 66 21.90 -69.02 -36.46
C SER A 66 21.52 -70.27 -37.28
N THR A 67 22.20 -70.64 -38.38
CA THR A 67 22.02 -72.00 -38.98
C THR A 67 23.29 -72.52 -39.65
N PRO A 68 24.15 -73.28 -38.94
CA PRO A 68 25.46 -73.71 -39.46
C PRO A 68 25.42 -74.75 -40.59
N MET A 69 24.24 -75.31 -40.93
CA MET A 69 24.16 -76.50 -41.78
C MET A 69 23.49 -76.28 -43.15
N LYS A 70 22.88 -75.12 -43.42
CA LYS A 70 22.15 -74.85 -44.68
C LYS A 70 22.97 -74.07 -45.72
N TYR A 71 23.92 -73.23 -45.30
CA TYR A 71 24.71 -72.41 -46.23
C TYR A 71 25.79 -73.19 -46.98
N SER A 72 26.26 -74.31 -46.41
CA SER A 72 27.25 -75.20 -47.07
C SER A 72 26.69 -75.83 -48.35
N CYS A 73 25.48 -76.40 -48.32
CA CYS A 73 24.87 -77.02 -49.51
C CYS A 73 24.46 -76.00 -50.60
N ILE A 74 24.01 -74.80 -50.22
CA ILE A 74 23.46 -73.81 -51.17
C ILE A 74 24.57 -73.19 -52.05
N LEU A 75 25.80 -73.05 -51.55
CA LEU A 75 26.93 -72.52 -52.32
C LEU A 75 27.76 -73.63 -53.01
N PHE A 76 27.78 -74.84 -52.45
CA PHE A 76 28.55 -75.94 -52.99
C PHE A 76 27.90 -76.59 -54.23
N LEU A 77 26.57 -76.70 -54.26
CA LEU A 77 25.84 -77.31 -55.39
C LEU A 77 26.00 -76.56 -56.73
N PRO A 78 25.88 -75.22 -56.80
CA PRO A 78 26.10 -74.47 -58.03
C PRO A 78 27.56 -74.51 -58.51
N GLY A 79 28.53 -74.45 -57.59
CA GLY A 79 29.95 -74.54 -57.93
C GLY A 79 30.34 -75.89 -58.52
N ARG A 80 29.75 -76.98 -58.00
CA ARG A 80 29.99 -78.34 -58.50
C ARG A 80 29.33 -78.59 -59.85
N GLN A 81 28.15 -78.04 -60.10
CA GLN A 81 27.49 -78.12 -61.40
C GLN A 81 28.24 -77.30 -62.46
N TYR A 82 28.67 -76.08 -62.12
CA TYR A 82 29.50 -75.25 -62.99
C TYR A 82 30.81 -75.95 -63.39
N ALA A 83 31.52 -76.55 -62.42
CA ALA A 83 32.75 -77.30 -62.71
C ALA A 83 32.48 -78.49 -63.65
N ARG A 84 31.39 -79.24 -63.43
CA ARG A 84 30.97 -80.33 -64.32
C ARG A 84 30.65 -79.83 -65.73
N ASP A 85 29.93 -78.72 -65.86
CA ASP A 85 29.57 -78.15 -67.16
C ASP A 85 30.80 -77.66 -67.92
N VAL A 86 31.74 -76.99 -67.23
CA VAL A 86 33.01 -76.55 -67.81
C VAL A 86 33.86 -77.73 -68.27
N ILE A 87 33.96 -78.80 -67.47
CA ILE A 87 34.70 -80.02 -67.84
C ILE A 87 34.04 -80.69 -69.05
N THR A 88 32.72 -80.84 -69.05
CA THR A 88 31.97 -81.49 -70.14
C THR A 88 32.12 -80.74 -71.46
N VAL A 89 31.99 -79.40 -71.44
CA VAL A 89 32.18 -78.53 -72.62
C VAL A 89 33.63 -78.57 -73.10
N THR A 90 34.60 -78.62 -72.18
CA THR A 90 36.02 -78.68 -72.52
C THR A 90 36.37 -80.02 -73.17
N MET A 91 35.94 -81.15 -72.60
CA MET A 91 36.19 -82.47 -73.18
C MET A 91 35.57 -82.62 -74.57
N LYS A 92 34.35 -82.12 -74.77
CA LYS A 92 33.70 -82.12 -76.08
C LYS A 92 34.51 -81.31 -77.12
N LYS A 93 34.95 -80.09 -76.76
CA LYS A 93 35.75 -79.23 -77.67
C LYS A 93 37.14 -79.80 -77.98
N VAL A 94 37.76 -80.50 -77.02
CA VAL A 94 39.03 -81.20 -77.24
C VAL A 94 38.86 -82.35 -78.22
N GLN A 95 37.77 -83.13 -78.08
CA GLN A 95 37.48 -84.24 -78.97
C GLN A 95 37.10 -83.80 -80.40
N GLU A 96 36.40 -82.67 -80.55
CA GLU A 96 35.95 -82.16 -81.86
C GLU A 96 36.98 -81.29 -82.58
N SER A 97 37.85 -80.57 -81.86
CA SER A 97 38.72 -79.53 -82.44
C SER A 97 40.15 -79.48 -81.93
N GLY A 98 40.52 -80.34 -80.95
CA GLY A 98 41.86 -80.41 -80.37
C GLY A 98 42.29 -79.18 -79.54
N LYS A 99 41.38 -78.25 -79.21
CA LYS A 99 41.71 -76.96 -78.57
C LYS A 99 41.07 -76.83 -77.17
N PHE A 100 41.80 -76.21 -76.22
CA PHE A 100 41.41 -76.06 -74.81
C PHE A 100 40.86 -74.68 -74.42
N ASN A 101 40.61 -73.78 -75.39
CA ASN A 101 40.28 -72.36 -75.12
C ASN A 101 39.07 -72.16 -74.19
N SER A 102 38.12 -73.09 -74.16
CA SER A 102 36.90 -72.99 -73.35
C SER A 102 37.15 -72.98 -71.84
N LEU A 103 38.16 -73.73 -71.36
CA LEU A 103 38.52 -73.78 -69.94
C LEU A 103 39.27 -72.52 -69.54
N THR A 104 40.20 -72.08 -70.38
CA THR A 104 40.95 -70.83 -70.20
C THR A 104 40.00 -69.65 -70.08
N GLU A 105 39.02 -69.54 -70.98
CA GLU A 105 37.99 -68.50 -70.92
C GLU A 105 37.11 -68.59 -69.66
N ALA A 106 36.77 -69.79 -69.19
CA ALA A 106 35.98 -69.98 -67.96
C ALA A 106 36.76 -69.53 -66.71
N ASN A 107 38.05 -69.89 -66.63
CA ASN A 107 38.93 -69.48 -65.56
C ASN A 107 39.14 -67.96 -65.54
N GLU A 108 39.39 -67.35 -66.70
CA GLU A 108 39.52 -65.90 -66.80
C GLU A 108 38.21 -65.17 -66.43
N ARG A 109 37.03 -65.75 -66.75
CA ARG A 109 35.74 -65.23 -66.26
C ARG A 109 35.61 -65.29 -64.74
N GLU A 110 36.01 -66.37 -64.09
CA GLU A 110 35.95 -66.48 -62.62
C GLU A 110 37.00 -65.61 -61.92
N LYS A 111 38.22 -65.50 -62.46
CA LYS A 111 39.23 -64.53 -62.00
C LYS A 111 38.73 -63.09 -62.10
N ALA A 112 38.09 -62.73 -63.22
CA ALA A 112 37.51 -61.41 -63.41
C ALA A 112 36.35 -61.14 -62.43
N LYS A 113 35.48 -62.13 -62.18
CA LYS A 113 34.42 -62.02 -61.15
C LYS A 113 35.00 -61.88 -59.75
N LYS A 114 36.03 -62.67 -59.42
CA LYS A 114 36.74 -62.59 -58.14
C LYS A 114 37.36 -61.21 -57.95
N SER A 115 38.07 -60.67 -58.95
CA SER A 115 38.62 -59.30 -58.91
C SER A 115 37.53 -58.27 -58.64
N LYS A 116 36.41 -58.30 -59.39
CA LYS A 116 35.29 -57.37 -59.20
C LYS A 116 34.69 -57.44 -57.80
N PHE A 117 34.60 -58.63 -57.22
CA PHE A 117 34.12 -58.80 -55.85
C PHE A 117 35.11 -58.24 -54.82
N HIS A 118 36.43 -58.45 -55.02
CA HIS A 118 37.46 -57.86 -54.17
C HIS A 118 37.45 -56.33 -54.28
N ASP A 119 37.29 -55.77 -55.47
CA ASP A 119 37.17 -54.32 -55.68
C ASP A 119 35.94 -53.74 -54.98
N PHE A 120 34.80 -54.44 -55.05
CA PHE A 120 33.58 -54.05 -54.33
C PHE A 120 33.76 -54.12 -52.81
N LEU A 121 34.39 -55.18 -52.29
CA LEU A 121 34.70 -55.29 -50.86
C LEU A 121 35.65 -54.18 -50.41
N ILE A 122 36.73 -53.92 -51.16
CA ILE A 122 37.68 -52.84 -50.84
C ILE A 122 36.97 -51.49 -50.84
N ARG A 123 36.16 -51.19 -51.86
CA ARG A 123 35.41 -49.93 -51.95
C ARG A 123 34.40 -49.76 -50.82
N SER A 124 33.68 -50.82 -50.46
CA SER A 124 32.70 -50.78 -49.37
C SER A 124 33.37 -50.62 -47.99
N VAL A 125 34.48 -51.30 -47.76
CA VAL A 125 35.29 -51.17 -46.53
C VAL A 125 35.88 -49.77 -46.43
N LEU A 126 36.52 -49.24 -47.48
CA LEU A 126 37.08 -47.89 -47.50
C LEU A 126 36.00 -46.82 -47.24
N HIS A 127 34.83 -46.96 -47.86
CA HIS A 127 33.70 -46.05 -47.62
C HIS A 127 33.21 -46.10 -46.16
N SER A 128 33.12 -47.30 -45.59
CA SER A 128 32.75 -47.48 -44.18
C SER A 128 33.76 -46.84 -43.23
N VAL A 129 35.06 -47.06 -43.46
CA VAL A 129 36.14 -46.49 -42.65
C VAL A 129 36.16 -44.96 -42.73
N LEU A 130 36.03 -44.39 -43.93
CA LEU A 130 35.97 -42.93 -44.12
C LEU A 130 34.75 -42.32 -43.41
N SER A 131 33.58 -42.95 -43.53
CA SER A 131 32.37 -42.53 -42.82
C SER A 131 32.55 -42.58 -41.30
N CYS A 132 33.22 -43.61 -40.78
CA CYS A 132 33.52 -43.73 -39.35
C CYS A 132 34.48 -42.62 -38.86
N LEU A 133 35.55 -42.33 -39.59
CA LEU A 133 36.52 -41.27 -39.23
C LEU A 133 35.87 -39.88 -39.24
N THR A 134 35.01 -39.59 -40.24
CA THR A 134 34.27 -38.32 -40.30
C THR A 134 33.22 -38.22 -39.19
N ALA A 135 32.57 -39.32 -38.79
CA ALA A 135 31.68 -39.34 -37.64
C ALA A 135 32.45 -39.12 -36.33
N GLN A 136 33.65 -39.69 -36.18
CA GLN A 136 34.49 -39.52 -35.00
C GLN A 136 34.95 -38.07 -34.83
N SER A 137 35.42 -37.41 -35.91
CA SER A 137 35.84 -36.00 -35.82
C SER A 137 34.68 -35.08 -35.43
N ARG A 138 33.47 -35.33 -35.95
CA ARG A 138 32.24 -34.63 -35.55
C ARG A 138 31.90 -34.89 -34.08
N ASN A 139 31.99 -36.13 -33.61
CA ASN A 139 31.72 -36.48 -32.22
C ASN A 139 32.69 -35.78 -31.26
N ASN A 140 33.97 -35.68 -31.63
CA ASN A 140 34.96 -34.96 -30.84
C ASN A 140 34.63 -33.47 -30.74
N MET A 141 34.22 -32.84 -31.86
CA MET A 141 33.77 -31.44 -31.85
C MET A 141 32.52 -31.24 -30.98
N ILE A 142 31.56 -32.16 -31.05
CA ILE A 142 30.36 -32.12 -30.19
C ILE A 142 30.74 -32.21 -28.71
N ALA A 143 31.71 -33.05 -28.35
CA ALA A 143 32.19 -33.16 -26.98
C ALA A 143 32.83 -31.85 -26.50
N TYR A 144 33.75 -31.28 -27.28
CA TYR A 144 34.38 -30.00 -26.97
C TYR A 144 33.36 -28.86 -26.75
N LEU A 145 32.43 -28.69 -27.69
CA LEU A 145 31.41 -27.63 -27.57
C LEU A 145 30.48 -27.85 -26.37
N ARG A 146 30.19 -29.10 -26.00
CA ARG A 146 29.42 -29.41 -24.80
C ARG A 146 30.16 -29.02 -23.53
N ASP A 147 31.45 -29.31 -23.45
CA ASP A 147 32.29 -28.97 -22.30
C ASP A 147 32.40 -27.45 -22.16
N GLU A 148 32.63 -26.73 -23.27
CA GLU A 148 32.70 -25.26 -23.29
C GLU A 148 31.36 -24.61 -22.88
N LEU A 149 30.23 -25.12 -23.37
CA LEU A 149 28.90 -24.67 -22.94
C LEU A 149 28.65 -24.95 -21.45
N GLN A 150 29.08 -26.11 -20.96
CA GLN A 150 28.91 -26.47 -19.56
C GLN A 150 29.79 -25.59 -18.66
N GLU A 151 31.03 -25.29 -19.06
CA GLU A 151 31.91 -24.35 -18.38
C GLU A 151 31.28 -22.96 -18.32
N MET A 152 30.84 -22.41 -19.46
CA MET A 152 30.17 -21.11 -19.51
C MET A 152 28.93 -21.07 -18.61
N ARG A 153 28.13 -22.15 -18.57
CA ARG A 153 26.95 -22.24 -17.69
C ARG A 153 27.34 -22.22 -16.21
N THR A 154 28.39 -22.96 -15.82
CA THR A 154 28.85 -22.95 -14.42
C THR A 154 29.40 -21.59 -14.01
N LYS A 155 30.15 -20.91 -14.89
CA LYS A 155 30.68 -19.56 -14.68
C LYS A 155 29.55 -18.53 -14.52
N MET A 156 28.61 -18.52 -15.47
CA MET A 156 27.43 -17.64 -15.42
C MET A 156 26.62 -17.84 -14.14
N ASN A 157 26.43 -19.09 -13.70
CA ASN A 157 25.73 -19.38 -12.44
C ASN A 157 26.48 -18.84 -11.21
N MET A 158 27.82 -18.92 -11.20
CA MET A 158 28.64 -18.37 -10.12
C MET A 158 28.56 -16.84 -10.07
N GLU A 159 28.70 -16.18 -11.22
CA GLU A 159 28.57 -14.72 -11.35
C GLU A 159 27.17 -14.24 -10.92
N SER A 160 26.12 -14.94 -11.35
CA SER A 160 24.74 -14.63 -10.94
C SER A 160 24.54 -14.72 -9.42
N ARG A 161 25.08 -15.77 -8.77
CA ARG A 161 25.02 -15.90 -7.30
C ARG A 161 25.79 -14.81 -6.58
N TYR A 162 26.98 -14.47 -7.07
CA TYR A 162 27.77 -13.39 -6.49
C TYR A 162 27.03 -12.06 -6.60
N MET A 163 26.51 -11.75 -7.79
CA MET A 163 25.79 -10.51 -8.01
C MET A 163 24.54 -10.40 -7.14
N LYS A 164 23.75 -11.49 -7.07
CA LYS A 164 22.59 -11.54 -6.18
C LYS A 164 22.96 -11.29 -4.72
N LYS A 165 24.03 -11.94 -4.22
CA LYS A 165 24.48 -11.75 -2.84
C LYS A 165 24.96 -10.31 -2.59
N SER A 166 25.63 -9.70 -3.56
CA SER A 166 26.06 -8.30 -3.49
C SER A 166 24.86 -7.35 -3.41
N THR A 167 23.85 -7.55 -4.26
CA THR A 167 22.64 -6.70 -4.26
C THR A 167 21.81 -6.91 -2.99
N ASP A 168 21.65 -8.15 -2.53
CA ASP A 168 20.89 -8.47 -1.31
C ASP A 168 21.53 -7.81 -0.07
N LEU A 169 22.87 -7.80 0.01
CA LEU A 169 23.59 -7.11 1.08
C LEU A 169 23.39 -5.60 1.04
N GLN A 170 23.43 -4.99 -0.15
CA GLN A 170 23.20 -3.56 -0.32
C GLN A 170 21.75 -3.17 0.05
N ILE A 171 20.78 -3.99 -0.34
CA ILE A 171 19.36 -3.81 0.01
C ILE A 171 19.22 -3.90 1.54
N HIS A 172 19.75 -4.95 2.17
CA HIS A 172 19.66 -5.13 3.62
C HIS A 172 20.33 -3.98 4.40
N GLN A 173 21.51 -3.53 3.95
CA GLN A 173 22.19 -2.38 4.57
C GLN A 173 21.35 -1.11 4.46
N THR A 174 20.76 -0.87 3.29
CA THR A 174 19.91 0.30 3.04
C THR A 174 18.64 0.23 3.88
N GLN A 175 17.97 -0.92 3.89
CA GLN A 175 16.78 -1.17 4.71
C GLN A 175 17.05 -0.93 6.19
N LYS A 176 18.20 -1.37 6.71
CA LYS A 176 18.59 -1.11 8.11
C LYS A 176 18.79 0.38 8.39
N LYS A 177 19.39 1.13 7.47
CA LYS A 177 19.53 2.59 7.60
C LYS A 177 18.18 3.29 7.61
N CYS A 178 17.27 2.91 6.71
CA CYS A 178 15.92 3.44 6.66
C CYS A 178 15.16 3.15 7.96
N SER A 179 15.14 1.88 8.40
CA SER A 179 14.48 1.47 9.63
C SER A 179 15.03 2.20 10.87
N ASN A 180 16.35 2.43 10.95
CA ASN A 180 16.92 3.22 12.03
C ASN A 180 16.44 4.68 12.02
N ALA A 181 16.36 5.32 10.85
CA ALA A 181 15.86 6.68 10.71
C ALA A 181 14.36 6.77 11.03
N GLU A 182 13.55 5.82 10.57
CA GLU A 182 12.13 5.68 10.91
C GLU A 182 11.94 5.58 12.43
N ASN A 183 12.70 4.70 13.10
CA ASN A 183 12.64 4.56 14.55
C ASN A 183 13.00 5.85 15.31
N VAL A 184 13.89 6.69 14.76
CA VAL A 184 14.21 8.00 15.37
C VAL A 184 13.05 8.97 15.20
N LEU A 185 12.45 9.03 14.01
CA LEU A 185 11.27 9.86 13.75
C LEU A 185 10.07 9.42 14.59
N ASP A 186 9.83 8.13 14.74
CA ASP A 186 8.76 7.58 15.57
C ASP A 186 8.91 7.99 17.04
N LYS A 187 10.14 7.99 17.56
CA LYS A 187 10.41 8.47 18.93
C LYS A 187 10.10 9.95 19.09
N GLU A 188 10.45 10.78 18.10
CA GLU A 188 10.13 12.22 18.15
C GLU A 188 8.62 12.45 18.03
N ILE A 189 7.93 11.70 17.17
CA ILE A 189 6.45 11.74 17.07
C ILE A 189 5.82 11.39 18.43
N GLN A 190 6.26 10.31 19.08
CA GLN A 190 5.74 9.93 20.40
C GLN A 190 6.01 11.00 21.46
N LYS A 191 7.21 11.55 21.49
CA LYS A 191 7.56 12.65 22.39
C LYS A 191 6.69 13.88 22.17
N LEU A 192 6.48 14.28 20.91
CA LEU A 192 5.61 15.40 20.57
C LEU A 192 4.16 15.12 20.99
N ARG A 193 3.64 13.91 20.74
CA ARG A 193 2.30 13.51 21.21
C ARG A 193 2.14 13.65 22.72
N THR A 194 3.09 13.12 23.50
CA THR A 194 3.03 13.23 24.97
C THR A 194 3.06 14.68 25.47
N ARG A 195 3.77 15.58 24.77
CA ARG A 195 3.75 17.01 25.09
C ARG A 195 2.42 17.65 24.77
N THR A 196 1.85 17.35 23.61
CA THR A 196 0.52 17.84 23.22
C THR A 196 -0.56 17.35 24.18
N ASP A 197 -0.52 16.09 24.61
CA ASP A 197 -1.48 15.54 25.58
C ASP A 197 -1.36 16.25 26.94
N GLU A 198 -0.14 16.55 27.39
CA GLU A 198 0.10 17.31 28.62
C GLU A 198 -0.38 18.76 28.50
N GLU A 199 -0.14 19.42 27.36
CA GLU A 199 -0.68 20.74 27.08
C GLU A 199 -2.21 20.72 27.15
N ILE A 200 -2.88 19.77 26.47
CA ILE A 200 -4.35 19.65 26.50
C ILE A 200 -4.85 19.45 27.94
N ARG A 201 -4.16 18.63 28.74
CA ARG A 201 -4.50 18.39 30.15
C ARG A 201 -4.42 19.68 30.96
N VAL A 202 -3.30 20.40 30.89
CA VAL A 202 -3.10 21.66 31.62
C VAL A 202 -4.10 22.73 31.17
N HIS A 203 -4.37 22.85 29.86
CA HIS A 203 -5.39 23.78 29.35
C HIS A 203 -6.78 23.49 29.96
N THR A 204 -7.16 22.21 30.01
CA THR A 204 -8.44 21.79 30.62
C THR A 204 -8.49 22.12 32.12
N GLU A 205 -7.39 21.90 32.85
CA GLU A 205 -7.27 22.25 34.26
C GLU A 205 -7.41 23.77 34.49
N ILE A 206 -6.75 24.59 33.66
CA ILE A 206 -6.84 26.05 33.71
C ILE A 206 -8.27 26.54 33.41
N GLU A 207 -8.90 26.04 32.36
CA GLU A 207 -10.28 26.41 32.02
C GLU A 207 -11.25 26.08 33.17
N ASN A 208 -11.09 24.91 33.80
CA ASN A 208 -11.91 24.52 34.94
C ASN A 208 -11.69 25.45 36.15
N PHE A 209 -10.44 25.83 36.43
CA PHE A 209 -10.13 26.78 37.49
C PHE A 209 -10.79 28.15 37.24
N LEU A 210 -10.67 28.69 36.03
CA LEU A 210 -11.27 29.98 35.66
C LEU A 210 -12.80 29.95 35.78
N ARG A 211 -13.45 28.86 35.35
CA ARG A 211 -14.90 28.69 35.52
C ARG A 211 -15.34 28.66 36.98
N GLN A 212 -14.52 28.11 37.87
CA GLN A 212 -14.81 28.13 39.31
C GLN A 212 -14.61 29.52 39.91
N HIS A 213 -13.55 30.23 39.50
CA HIS A 213 -13.29 31.60 39.94
C HIS A 213 -14.45 32.54 39.59
N HIS A 214 -14.94 32.47 38.35
CA HIS A 214 -16.05 33.30 37.89
C HIS A 214 -17.32 33.15 38.76
N LYS A 215 -17.62 31.94 39.22
CA LYS A 215 -18.76 31.69 40.13
C LYS A 215 -18.59 32.33 41.51
N VAL A 216 -17.36 32.53 41.97
CA VAL A 216 -17.08 33.23 43.23
C VAL A 216 -17.19 34.74 43.02
N GLU A 217 -16.73 35.25 41.89
CA GLU A 217 -16.90 36.66 41.50
C GLU A 217 -18.37 37.05 41.44
N GLU A 218 -19.22 36.26 40.77
CA GLU A 218 -20.68 36.50 40.71
C GLU A 218 -21.31 36.57 42.11
N LYS A 219 -20.85 35.74 43.06
CA LYS A 219 -21.32 35.79 44.44
C LYS A 219 -20.85 37.05 45.16
N LEU A 220 -19.61 37.47 44.94
CA LEU A 220 -19.07 38.69 45.54
C LEU A 220 -19.83 39.92 45.03
N GLU A 221 -20.12 39.99 43.74
CA GLU A 221 -20.93 41.04 43.12
C GLU A 221 -22.34 41.09 43.73
N TYR A 222 -23.02 39.94 43.82
CA TYR A 222 -24.32 39.84 44.48
C TYR A 222 -24.30 40.38 45.92
N TRP A 223 -23.27 40.01 46.70
CA TRP A 223 -23.17 40.48 48.09
C TRP A 223 -22.86 41.98 48.14
N ALA A 224 -21.99 42.49 47.28
CA ALA A 224 -21.67 43.92 47.21
C ALA A 224 -22.94 44.75 46.91
N ASP A 225 -23.70 44.37 45.88
CA ASP A 225 -24.96 45.02 45.52
C ASP A 225 -25.97 44.96 46.67
N LYS A 226 -26.07 43.81 47.34
CA LYS A 226 -26.97 43.67 48.49
C LYS A 226 -26.59 44.63 49.63
N TYR A 227 -25.30 44.70 49.97
CA TYR A 227 -24.82 45.59 51.02
C TYR A 227 -25.04 47.06 50.67
N GLU A 228 -24.82 47.45 49.41
CA GLU A 228 -25.09 48.80 48.93
C GLU A 228 -26.58 49.15 49.07
N ASN A 229 -27.48 48.28 48.61
CA ASN A 229 -28.92 48.46 48.75
C ASN A 229 -29.37 48.57 50.23
N ASP A 230 -28.83 47.72 51.11
CA ASP A 230 -29.15 47.76 52.54
C ASP A 230 -28.65 49.07 53.19
N MET A 231 -27.46 49.56 52.77
CA MET A 231 -26.89 50.82 53.25
C MET A 231 -27.70 52.04 52.76
N ASP A 232 -28.14 52.03 51.51
CA ASP A 232 -29.00 53.07 50.93
C ASP A 232 -30.35 53.11 51.67
N ALA A 233 -30.99 51.95 51.87
CA ALA A 233 -32.24 51.85 52.62
C ALA A 233 -32.09 52.39 54.06
N LYS A 234 -30.97 52.11 54.74
CA LYS A 234 -30.71 52.67 56.08
C LYS A 234 -30.41 54.15 56.07
N THR A 235 -29.78 54.66 55.01
CA THR A 235 -29.54 56.10 54.84
C THR A 235 -30.86 56.85 54.65
N GLU A 236 -31.75 56.31 53.81
CA GLU A 236 -33.11 56.84 53.61
C GLU A 236 -33.93 56.84 54.90
N GLU A 237 -33.94 55.74 55.66
CA GLU A 237 -34.62 55.67 56.98
C GLU A 237 -34.09 56.74 57.94
N LEU A 238 -32.77 56.91 57.99
CA LEU A 238 -32.10 57.85 58.90
C LEU A 238 -32.42 59.30 58.51
N ASP A 239 -32.47 59.62 57.23
CA ASP A 239 -32.84 60.94 56.73
C ASP A 239 -34.33 61.23 56.94
N ALA A 240 -35.21 60.24 56.78
CA ALA A 240 -36.62 60.33 57.15
C ALA A 240 -36.80 60.62 58.65
N LEU A 241 -36.05 59.93 59.52
CA LEU A 241 -36.07 60.17 60.96
C LEU A 241 -35.54 61.55 61.34
N LYS A 242 -34.47 62.02 60.70
CA LYS A 242 -33.95 63.39 60.88
C LYS A 242 -35.00 64.44 60.46
N ALA A 243 -35.66 64.24 59.33
CA ALA A 243 -36.72 65.13 58.85
C ALA A 243 -37.91 65.15 59.82
N ALA A 244 -38.37 63.99 60.29
CA ALA A 244 -39.43 63.89 61.29
C ALA A 244 -39.05 64.57 62.61
N LYS A 245 -37.80 64.39 63.07
CA LYS A 245 -37.28 65.08 64.27
C LYS A 245 -37.26 66.59 64.09
N ALA A 246 -36.81 67.09 62.94
CA ALA A 246 -36.80 68.52 62.64
C ALA A 246 -38.23 69.10 62.65
N ASN A 247 -39.18 68.42 62.01
CA ASN A 247 -40.60 68.80 62.02
C ASN A 247 -41.18 68.83 63.44
N ASN A 248 -40.90 67.81 64.25
CA ASN A 248 -41.35 67.75 65.64
C ASN A 248 -40.73 68.87 66.49
N LEU A 249 -39.45 69.18 66.29
CA LEU A 249 -38.78 70.29 66.96
C LEU A 249 -39.41 71.63 66.59
N GLU A 250 -39.71 71.85 65.31
CA GLU A 250 -40.40 73.05 64.84
C GLU A 250 -41.80 73.18 65.47
N MET A 251 -42.57 72.08 65.51
CA MET A 251 -43.89 72.07 66.16
C MET A 251 -43.80 72.41 67.65
N LEU A 252 -42.83 71.82 68.38
CA LEU A 252 -42.61 72.13 69.79
C LEU A 252 -42.21 73.59 70.00
N GLN A 253 -41.34 74.14 69.14
CA GLN A 253 -40.96 75.55 69.18
C GLN A 253 -42.18 76.47 68.96
N ARG A 254 -43.02 76.16 67.95
CA ARG A 254 -44.27 76.88 67.68
C ARG A 254 -45.22 76.84 68.88
N LEU A 255 -45.41 75.67 69.50
CA LEU A 255 -46.24 75.52 70.70
C LEU A 255 -45.66 76.28 71.90
N ALA A 256 -44.33 76.24 72.10
CA ALA A 256 -43.68 76.97 73.18
C ALA A 256 -43.79 78.50 73.01
N GLU A 257 -43.73 78.99 71.77
CA GLU A 257 -44.07 80.39 71.46
C GLU A 257 -45.52 80.71 71.77
N GLU A 258 -46.47 79.83 71.41
CA GLU A 258 -47.89 80.03 71.70
C GLU A 258 -48.18 80.06 73.20
N VAL A 259 -47.59 79.15 73.98
CA VAL A 259 -47.67 79.18 75.45
C VAL A 259 -47.09 80.48 76.00
N ARG A 260 -45.94 80.95 75.50
CA ARG A 260 -45.36 82.24 75.91
C ARG A 260 -46.28 83.42 75.58
N ARG A 261 -46.92 83.43 74.39
CA ARG A 261 -47.92 84.45 74.02
C ARG A 261 -49.11 84.43 74.98
N GLN A 262 -49.66 83.24 75.26
CA GLN A 262 -50.80 83.10 76.17
C GLN A 262 -50.44 83.50 77.61
N GLN A 263 -49.25 83.14 78.09
CA GLN A 263 -48.74 83.57 79.40
C GLN A 263 -48.56 85.08 79.46
N HIS A 264 -48.02 85.71 78.42
CA HIS A 264 -47.88 87.16 78.33
C HIS A 264 -49.26 87.86 78.35
N LEU A 265 -50.24 87.33 77.61
CA LEU A 265 -51.63 87.80 77.62
C LEU A 265 -52.29 87.64 79.00
N ARG A 266 -51.96 86.58 79.77
CA ARG A 266 -52.45 86.38 81.14
C ARG A 266 -51.75 87.24 82.19
N ALA A 267 -50.46 87.56 82.00
CA ALA A 267 -49.65 88.36 82.92
C ALA A 267 -49.97 89.87 82.83
N HIS A 268 -50.61 90.32 81.75
CA HIS A 268 -51.12 91.68 81.60
C HIS A 268 -52.65 91.71 81.58
N PRO A 269 -53.34 91.64 82.74
CA PRO A 269 -54.76 91.87 82.76
C PRO A 269 -55.01 93.38 82.58
N CYS A 270 -55.48 93.72 81.37
CA CYS A 270 -56.19 94.95 81.04
C CYS A 270 -55.36 96.26 81.00
N LYS A 271 -55.48 97.01 79.90
CA LYS A 271 -56.17 98.31 79.85
C LYS A 271 -56.12 98.90 78.43
N THR A 272 -57.14 99.72 78.15
CA THR A 272 -57.34 100.57 76.96
C THR A 272 -57.79 99.89 75.67
N GLY A 273 -59.08 100.05 75.38
CA GLY A 273 -59.66 99.78 74.07
C GLY A 273 -59.15 100.77 73.03
N PHE A 274 -58.92 100.27 71.82
CA PHE A 274 -59.03 101.03 70.59
C PHE A 274 -59.24 100.05 69.43
N PHE A 275 -60.07 100.48 68.50
CA PHE A 275 -60.54 99.77 67.31
C PHE A 275 -59.43 99.11 66.45
N LEU A 276 -59.66 97.85 66.08
CA LEU A 276 -59.28 97.15 64.83
C LEU A 276 -57.90 97.44 64.17
N PRO A 277 -56.89 96.58 64.42
CA PRO A 277 -55.74 96.41 63.51
C PRO A 277 -56.02 95.44 62.34
N SER A 278 -57.08 94.62 62.43
CA SER A 278 -57.31 93.49 61.51
C SER A 278 -57.73 93.92 60.09
N PHE A 279 -58.27 95.13 59.92
CA PHE A 279 -58.70 95.61 58.60
C PHE A 279 -57.54 96.15 57.75
N ARG A 280 -56.51 96.73 58.38
CA ARG A 280 -55.37 97.35 57.68
C ARG A 280 -54.38 96.34 57.10
N TYR A 281 -54.30 95.13 57.66
CA TYR A 281 -53.45 94.08 57.12
C TYR A 281 -54.10 93.42 55.88
N ARG A 282 -55.43 93.26 55.89
CA ARG A 282 -56.18 92.69 54.75
C ARG A 282 -56.14 93.58 53.52
N THR A 283 -56.22 94.90 53.68
CA THR A 283 -56.16 95.84 52.54
C THR A 283 -54.79 95.82 51.86
N ARG A 284 -53.69 95.72 52.60
CA ARG A 284 -52.33 95.62 52.01
C ARG A 284 -52.11 94.32 51.23
N THR A 285 -52.54 93.17 51.76
CA THR A 285 -52.44 91.90 51.03
C THR A 285 -53.33 91.85 49.79
N MET A 286 -54.46 92.54 49.78
CA MET A 286 -55.32 92.67 48.59
C MET A 286 -54.70 93.60 47.55
N GLU A 287 -54.11 94.73 47.96
CA GLU A 287 -53.41 95.64 47.04
C GLU A 287 -52.21 94.96 46.37
N GLU A 288 -51.41 94.17 47.09
CA GLU A 288 -50.29 93.42 46.51
C GLU A 288 -50.74 92.34 45.50
N LYS A 289 -51.83 91.63 45.81
CA LYS A 289 -52.46 90.66 44.90
C LYS A 289 -52.99 91.32 43.62
N ILE A 290 -53.66 92.47 43.75
CA ILE A 290 -54.18 93.26 42.61
C ILE A 290 -53.03 93.78 41.74
N THR A 291 -51.95 94.26 42.35
CA THR A 291 -50.79 94.77 41.62
C THR A 291 -50.08 93.67 40.82
N THR A 292 -49.90 92.49 41.42
CA THR A 292 -49.31 91.33 40.74
C THR A 292 -50.18 90.83 39.58
N PHE A 293 -51.52 90.90 39.74
CA PHE A 293 -52.47 90.56 38.69
C PHE A 293 -52.45 91.57 37.53
N ALA A 294 -52.35 92.87 37.83
CA ALA A 294 -52.27 93.93 36.81
C ALA A 294 -50.98 93.86 35.96
N ILE A 295 -49.85 93.51 36.57
CA ILE A 295 -48.57 93.30 35.86
C ILE A 295 -48.68 92.14 34.86
N TRP A 296 -49.30 91.04 35.28
CA TRP A 296 -49.50 89.87 34.40
C TRP A 296 -50.43 90.15 33.21
N ILE A 297 -51.51 90.93 33.39
CA ILE A 297 -52.36 91.35 32.26
C ILE A 297 -51.59 92.22 31.27
N ARG A 298 -50.74 93.14 31.75
CA ARG A 298 -49.90 93.99 30.90
C ARG A 298 -48.88 93.18 30.09
N GLU A 299 -48.23 92.19 30.70
CA GLU A 299 -47.29 91.29 30.00
C GLU A 299 -47.98 90.38 28.98
N ARG A 300 -49.24 89.99 29.24
CA ARG A 300 -50.03 89.15 28.32
C ARG A 300 -50.57 89.95 27.11
N SER A 301 -50.81 91.25 27.27
CA SER A 301 -51.25 92.12 26.15
C SER A 301 -50.11 92.48 25.19
N ASN A 302 -48.85 92.48 25.63
CA ASN A 302 -47.68 92.78 24.79
C ASN A 302 -47.15 91.57 24.01
N LYS A 303 -47.62 90.35 24.31
CA LYS A 303 -47.27 89.13 23.56
C LYS A 303 -48.48 88.71 22.72
N GLY A 304 -48.40 88.97 21.42
CA GLY A 304 -49.40 88.53 20.44
C GLY A 304 -49.69 87.02 20.54
N HIS A 305 -50.93 86.66 20.19
CA HIS A 305 -51.56 85.35 20.34
C HIS A 305 -50.66 84.12 20.07
N GLY A 306 -50.65 83.17 21.02
CA GLY A 306 -50.25 81.78 20.78
C GLY A 306 -49.67 81.07 22.01
N GLY A 307 -50.51 80.40 22.81
CA GLY A 307 -50.05 79.45 23.84
C GLY A 307 -50.81 79.56 25.17
N GLY A 308 -51.89 78.79 25.33
CA GLY A 308 -52.74 78.77 26.52
C GLY A 308 -52.06 78.14 27.74
N ARG A 309 -51.58 78.97 28.67
CA ARG A 309 -51.38 78.58 30.08
C ARG A 309 -52.54 79.11 30.92
N SER A 310 -53.15 78.21 31.71
CA SER A 310 -54.30 78.47 32.59
C SER A 310 -53.92 79.40 33.75
N LEU A 311 -54.80 80.35 34.07
CA LEU A 311 -54.69 81.35 35.15
C LEU A 311 -54.29 80.73 36.51
N LEU A 312 -54.71 79.48 36.76
CA LEU A 312 -54.47 78.77 38.02
C LEU A 312 -52.99 78.40 38.28
N THR A 313 -52.19 78.28 37.23
CA THR A 313 -50.75 77.94 37.36
C THR A 313 -49.90 79.15 37.77
N HIS A 314 -50.33 80.37 37.44
CA HIS A 314 -49.57 81.60 37.73
C HIS A 314 -50.00 82.29 39.03
N PHE A 315 -51.21 82.04 39.51
CA PHE A 315 -51.73 82.62 40.75
C PHE A 315 -52.34 81.55 41.67
N PRO A 316 -51.50 80.80 42.42
CA PRO A 316 -51.97 79.72 43.30
C PRO A 316 -52.95 80.18 44.38
N TRP A 317 -52.87 81.44 44.81
CA TRP A 317 -53.76 82.03 45.80
C TRP A 317 -55.21 82.20 45.29
N ALA A 318 -55.44 82.33 43.98
CA ALA A 318 -56.78 82.43 43.39
C ALA A 318 -57.50 81.06 43.38
N ALA A 319 -56.73 79.96 43.25
CA ALA A 319 -57.25 78.61 43.43
C ALA A 319 -57.66 78.35 44.89
N GLN A 320 -56.87 78.86 45.85
CA GLN A 320 -57.15 78.74 47.28
C GLN A 320 -58.41 79.53 47.69
N GLU A 321 -58.67 80.72 47.13
CA GLU A 321 -59.90 81.48 47.42
C GLU A 321 -61.16 80.85 46.80
N LEU A 322 -61.05 80.19 45.65
CA LEU A 322 -62.15 79.39 45.07
C LEU A 322 -62.42 78.10 45.86
N LEU A 323 -61.38 77.42 46.38
CA LEU A 323 -61.55 76.27 47.27
C LEU A 323 -62.18 76.68 48.61
N ASN A 324 -61.75 77.80 49.19
CA ASN A 324 -62.28 78.32 50.46
C ASN A 324 -63.73 78.84 50.33
N ALA A 325 -64.19 79.19 49.13
CA ALA A 325 -65.59 79.55 48.86
C ALA A 325 -66.51 78.33 48.65
N GLN A 326 -65.94 77.13 48.45
CA GLN A 326 -66.68 75.87 48.25
C GLN A 326 -66.68 74.94 49.48
N SER A 327 -65.89 75.22 50.53
CA SER A 327 -65.81 74.39 51.74
C SER A 327 -66.59 74.99 52.93
N GLY A 328 -67.87 75.30 52.73
CA GLY A 328 -68.86 75.33 53.82
C GLY A 328 -69.36 73.90 54.05
N ASP A 329 -68.90 73.30 55.15
CA ASP A 329 -69.18 71.95 55.68
C ASP A 329 -70.66 71.49 55.62
N PRO A 330 -70.99 70.17 55.61
CA PRO A 330 -70.59 69.26 56.69
C PRO A 330 -70.29 67.77 56.35
N HIS A 331 -69.33 67.21 57.09
CA HIS A 331 -69.42 65.97 57.89
C HIS A 331 -70.16 64.74 57.30
N CYS A 332 -69.43 63.64 57.06
CA CYS A 332 -69.84 62.26 57.38
C CYS A 332 -68.64 61.28 57.34
N ASP A 333 -68.49 60.56 58.45
CA ASP A 333 -67.71 59.32 58.65
C ASP A 333 -68.13 58.23 57.64
N PRO A 334 -67.29 57.23 57.27
CA PRO A 334 -67.31 56.00 58.08
C PRO A 334 -66.02 55.14 58.10
N ARG A 335 -65.90 54.41 59.22
CA ARG A 335 -65.25 53.08 59.38
C ARG A 335 -65.48 52.11 58.20
N ALA A 336 -64.46 51.35 57.81
CA ALA A 336 -64.46 49.87 57.74
C ALA A 336 -63.22 49.26 57.03
N GLY A 337 -62.59 48.26 57.68
CA GLY A 337 -61.92 47.08 57.09
C GLY A 337 -60.65 47.30 56.25
N ALA A 338 -59.67 46.40 56.13
CA ALA A 338 -59.45 45.06 56.67
C ALA A 338 -57.94 44.73 56.47
N ALA A 339 -57.49 43.67 57.13
CA ALA A 339 -56.13 43.14 57.24
C ALA A 339 -55.50 42.63 55.91
N PRO A 340 -54.20 42.24 55.91
CA PRO A 340 -53.37 42.08 54.72
C PRO A 340 -53.38 40.66 54.14
N THR A 341 -53.11 40.55 52.85
CA THR A 341 -52.89 39.26 52.18
C THR A 341 -51.41 39.08 51.88
N VAL A 342 -50.89 38.00 52.45
CA VAL A 342 -49.64 37.31 52.11
C VAL A 342 -49.80 36.63 50.75
N LEU A 343 -48.88 36.91 49.82
CA LEU A 343 -48.09 35.93 49.06
C LEU A 343 -47.02 36.65 48.24
#